data_AF-A0A5C6ETF4-F1
#
_entry.id   AF-A0A5C6ETF4-F1
#
_cell.length_a   1.000
_cell.length_b   1.000
_cell.length_c   1.000
_cell.angle_alpha   90.00
_cell.angle_beta   90.00
_cell.angle_gamma   90.00
#
_symmetry.space_group_name_H-M   'P 1'
#
loop_
_entity.id
_entity.type
_entity.pdbx_description
1 polymer ?
#
loop_
_entity_poly.entity_id
_entity_poly.type
_entity_poly.pdbx_seq_one_letter_code
_entity_poly.pdbx_strand_id
1 'polypeptide(L)'
;MTVRPFGRVVPIHIALLQLVGYSDSGFEMEPATGNARKRAMMAGAHALKRATNADYGYDAAAWRQFLIDAGDEFGYTHPYAYRAVDNAVQAAISDPDVSDALSLLASGDG
;
A
#
# COMPACT_ATOMS: atom_id res chain seq x y z
N MET A 1 11.32 -9.61 4.75
CA MET A 1 10.92 -10.72 3.85
C MET A 1 11.33 -10.36 2.43
N THR A 2 11.54 -11.31 1.53
CA THR A 2 11.78 -11.02 0.11
C THR A 2 10.52 -11.36 -0.66
N VAL A 3 10.00 -10.41 -1.43
CA VAL A 3 8.75 -10.54 -2.21
C VAL A 3 9.02 -10.08 -3.63
N ARG A 4 8.63 -10.87 -4.64
CA ARG A 4 8.77 -10.44 -6.04
C ARG A 4 7.59 -9.54 -6.43
N PRO A 5 7.80 -8.54 -7.32
CA PRO A 5 9.06 -8.05 -7.90
C PRO A 5 9.83 -7.07 -6.98
N PHE A 6 9.36 -6.82 -5.76
CA PHE A 6 9.80 -5.72 -4.90
C PHE A 6 11.12 -5.92 -4.15
N GLY A 7 11.65 -7.13 -4.12
CA GLY A 7 12.86 -7.46 -3.37
C GLY A 7 12.59 -7.50 -1.86
N ARG A 8 13.49 -6.92 -1.05
CA ARG A 8 13.38 -6.98 0.41
C ARG A 8 12.34 -5.97 0.89
N VAL A 9 11.25 -6.47 1.44
CA VAL A 9 10.15 -5.67 2.01
C VAL A 9 9.94 -6.01 3.49
N VAL A 10 9.47 -5.01 4.24
CA VAL A 10 8.99 -5.16 5.62
C VAL A 10 7.46 -5.15 5.63
N PRO A 11 6.80 -5.61 6.71
CA PRO A 11 5.34 -5.71 6.76
C PRO A 11 4.61 -4.41 6.38
N ILE A 12 5.12 -3.23 6.78
CA ILE A 12 4.47 -1.96 6.44
C ILE A 12 4.47 -1.68 4.93
N HIS A 13 5.51 -2.12 4.20
CA HIS A 13 5.57 -1.99 2.74
C HIS A 13 4.50 -2.83 2.06
N ILE A 14 4.23 -4.03 2.60
CA ILE A 14 3.19 -4.93 2.09
C ILE A 14 1.82 -4.30 2.32
N ALA A 15 1.58 -3.74 3.51
CA ALA A 15 0.33 -3.05 3.82
C ALA A 15 0.09 -1.86 2.87
N LEU A 16 1.13 -1.10 2.54
CA LEU A 16 1.05 0.00 1.58
C LEU A 16 0.76 -0.48 0.14
N LEU A 17 1.40 -1.56 -0.30
CA LEU A 17 1.10 -2.18 -1.59
C LEU A 17 -0.34 -2.72 -1.65
N GLN A 18 -0.80 -3.35 -0.56
CA GLN A 18 -2.18 -3.83 -0.44
C GLN A 18 -3.17 -2.69 -0.49
N LEU A 19 -2.87 -1.56 0.17
CA LEU A 19 -3.70 -0.35 0.12
C LEU A 19 -3.91 0.13 -1.32
N VAL A 20 -2.90 0.03 -2.19
CA VAL A 20 -3.05 0.40 -3.62
C VAL A 20 -3.49 -0.76 -4.51
N GLY A 21 -3.98 -1.85 -3.91
CA GLY A 21 -4.65 -2.92 -4.62
C GLY A 21 -3.78 -4.09 -5.06
N TYR A 22 -2.57 -4.26 -4.52
CA TYR A 22 -1.79 -5.50 -4.73
C TYR A 22 -2.26 -6.60 -3.77
N SER A 23 -2.30 -7.85 -4.23
CA SER A 23 -2.55 -9.01 -3.37
C SER A 23 -1.30 -9.86 -3.22
N ASP A 24 -1.14 -10.41 -2.02
CA ASP A 24 -0.08 -11.37 -1.70
C ASP A 24 -0.51 -12.79 -2.12
N SER A 25 0.27 -13.42 -2.99
CA SER A 25 0.12 -14.83 -3.37
C SER A 25 1.17 -15.74 -2.69
N GLY A 26 1.81 -15.25 -1.62
CA GLY A 26 2.73 -15.97 -0.73
C GLY A 26 4.20 -15.55 -0.90
N PHE A 27 4.68 -15.45 -2.14
CA PHE A 27 6.04 -15.00 -2.45
C PHE A 27 6.09 -13.88 -3.49
N GLU A 28 4.93 -13.51 -4.01
CA GLU A 28 4.76 -12.55 -5.08
C GLU A 28 3.59 -11.63 -4.77
N MET A 29 3.76 -10.38 -5.16
CA MET A 29 2.74 -9.35 -5.04
C MET A 29 2.35 -8.91 -6.45
N GLU A 30 1.09 -9.13 -6.79
CA GLU A 30 0.54 -8.81 -8.11
C GLU A 30 -0.62 -7.83 -7.97
N PRO A 31 -0.87 -6.97 -8.98
CA PRO A 31 -2.05 -6.13 -9.01
C PRO A 31 -3.32 -6.99 -8.97
N ALA A 32 -4.11 -6.85 -7.91
CA ALA A 32 -5.39 -7.54 -7.80
C ALA A 32 -6.47 -6.83 -8.63
N THR A 33 -7.54 -7.55 -8.95
CA THR A 33 -8.68 -7.03 -9.73
C THR A 33 -10.01 -7.29 -9.03
N GLY A 34 -11.03 -6.53 -9.39
CA GLY A 34 -12.40 -6.67 -8.87
C GLY A 34 -12.48 -6.74 -7.34
N ASN A 35 -13.23 -7.72 -6.82
CA ASN A 35 -13.41 -7.93 -5.38
C ASN A 35 -12.12 -8.31 -4.63
N ALA A 36 -11.10 -8.84 -5.33
CA ALA A 36 -9.81 -9.12 -4.70
C ALA A 36 -9.06 -7.80 -4.43
N ARG A 37 -9.09 -6.86 -5.39
CA ARG A 37 -8.54 -5.51 -5.21
C ARG A 37 -9.16 -4.82 -4.01
N LYS A 38 -10.49 -4.76 -3.95
CA LYS A 38 -11.21 -4.14 -2.84
C LYS A 38 -10.79 -4.72 -1.48
N ARG A 39 -10.75 -6.04 -1.37
CA ARG A 39 -10.33 -6.74 -0.14
C ARG A 39 -8.88 -6.43 0.24
N ALA A 40 -7.97 -6.37 -0.74
CA ALA A 40 -6.59 -5.97 -0.51
C ALA A 40 -6.50 -4.54 0.01
N MET A 41 -7.21 -3.59 -0.61
CA MET A 41 -7.20 -2.17 -0.21
C MET A 41 -7.70 -1.99 1.23
N MET A 42 -8.81 -2.66 1.59
CA MET A 42 -9.33 -2.66 2.95
C MET A 42 -8.37 -3.29 3.97
N ALA A 43 -7.75 -4.42 3.62
CA ALA A 43 -6.78 -5.08 4.47
C ALA A 43 -5.52 -4.22 4.69
N GLY A 44 -5.03 -3.58 3.63
CA GLY A 44 -3.90 -2.66 3.66
C GLY A 44 -4.17 -1.45 4.56
N ALA A 45 -5.30 -0.77 4.38
CA ALA A 45 -5.71 0.36 5.23
C ALA A 45 -5.79 -0.05 6.71
N HIS A 46 -6.42 -1.19 7.00
CA HIS A 46 -6.55 -1.68 8.38
C HIS A 46 -5.18 -2.05 8.99
N ALA A 47 -4.30 -2.69 8.22
CA ALA A 47 -2.98 -3.07 8.67
C ALA A 47 -2.10 -1.84 8.95
N LEU A 48 -2.15 -0.81 8.08
CA LEU A 48 -1.45 0.46 8.28
C LEU A 48 -1.91 1.13 9.57
N LYS A 49 -3.22 1.31 9.75
CA LYS A 49 -3.79 1.90 10.96
C LYS A 49 -3.38 1.15 12.24
N ARG A 50 -3.42 -0.18 12.20
CA ARG A 50 -3.04 -1.00 13.35
C ARG A 50 -1.54 -0.90 13.67
N ALA A 51 -0.69 -0.79 12.65
CA ALA A 51 0.76 -0.75 12.83
C ALA A 51 1.27 0.62 13.30
N THR A 52 0.66 1.70 12.83
CA THR A 52 1.16 3.07 13.07
C THR A 52 0.33 3.86 14.07
N ASN A 53 -0.87 3.37 14.43
CA ASN A 53 -1.89 4.08 15.19
C ASN A 53 -2.33 5.42 14.57
N ALA A 54 -1.97 5.67 13.30
CA ALA A 54 -2.46 6.78 12.50
C ALA A 54 -3.67 6.34 11.67
N ASP A 55 -4.47 7.30 11.19
CA ASP A 55 -5.60 7.00 10.31
C ASP A 55 -5.71 8.03 9.19
N TYR A 56 -5.30 7.63 8.00
CA TYR A 56 -5.47 8.39 6.76
C TYR A 56 -6.52 7.75 5.84
N GLY A 57 -7.33 6.82 6.36
CA GLY A 57 -8.33 6.09 5.57
C GLY A 57 -7.72 5.40 4.36
N TYR A 58 -8.30 5.68 3.18
CA TYR A 58 -7.86 5.14 1.88
C TYR A 58 -6.98 6.12 1.08
N ASP A 59 -6.49 7.20 1.70
CA ASP A 59 -5.56 8.12 1.03
C ASP A 59 -4.16 7.52 0.99
N ALA A 60 -3.86 6.81 -0.11
CA ALA A 60 -2.56 6.19 -0.33
C ALA A 60 -1.41 7.21 -0.43
N ALA A 61 -1.68 8.45 -0.86
CA ALA A 61 -0.65 9.49 -0.94
C ALA A 61 -0.29 10.00 0.46
N ALA A 62 -1.28 10.24 1.31
CA ALA A 62 -1.07 10.62 2.71
C ALA A 62 -0.34 9.52 3.49
N TRP A 63 -0.74 8.26 3.32
CA TRP A 63 -0.04 7.12 3.92
C TRP A 63 1.42 7.02 3.48
N ARG A 64 1.68 7.16 2.18
CA ARG A 64 3.04 7.17 1.64
C ARG A 64 3.88 8.29 2.26
N GLN A 65 3.35 9.50 2.31
CA GLN A 65 4.07 10.66 2.86
C GLN A 65 4.37 10.47 4.35
N PHE A 66 3.38 10.03 5.13
CA PHE A 66 3.56 9.72 6.56
C PHE A 66 4.68 8.70 6.79
N LEU A 67 4.73 7.62 6.00
CA LEU A 67 5.76 6.60 6.16
C LEU A 67 7.16 7.10 5.78
N ILE A 68 7.26 7.97 4.77
CA ILE A 68 8.52 8.64 4.43
C ILE A 68 8.99 9.53 5.58
N ASP A 69 8.07 10.30 6.17
CA ASP A 69 8.39 11.23 7.26
C ASP A 69 8.74 10.50 8.57
N ALA A 70 8.09 9.36 8.84
CA ALA A 70 8.36 8.51 10.00
C ALA A 70 9.69 7.74 9.88
N GLY A 71 10.23 7.60 8.65
CA GLY A 71 11.56 7.06 8.39
C GLY A 71 11.83 5.70 9.06
N ASP A 72 12.79 5.67 9.98
CA ASP A 72 13.30 4.45 10.61
C ASP A 72 12.27 3.68 11.44
N GLU A 73 11.28 4.38 12.02
CA GLU A 73 10.34 3.78 12.97
C GLU A 73 9.57 2.58 12.38
N PHE A 74 9.25 2.65 11.09
CA PHE A 74 8.53 1.60 10.38
C PHE A 74 9.39 0.87 9.32
N GLY A 75 10.71 1.11 9.31
CA GLY A 75 11.63 0.52 8.32
C GLY A 75 11.66 1.24 6.96
N TYR A 76 11.18 2.49 6.92
CA TYR A 76 11.25 3.41 5.78
C TYR A 76 12.56 4.23 5.79
N THR A 77 13.65 3.60 6.27
CA THR A 77 14.98 4.19 6.55
C THR A 77 15.69 4.77 5.33
N HIS A 78 15.50 4.15 4.16
CA HIS A 78 16.31 4.45 2.98
C HIS A 78 15.48 4.43 1.69
N PRO A 79 15.31 5.57 1.01
CA PRO A 79 14.57 5.68 -0.26
C PRO A 79 14.93 4.63 -1.30
N TYR A 80 16.19 4.23 -1.37
CA TYR A 80 16.65 3.22 -2.32
C TYR A 80 16.22 1.79 -1.95
N ALA A 81 16.03 1.49 -0.65
CA ALA A 81 15.67 0.15 -0.18
C ALA A 81 14.20 -0.18 -0.45
N TYR A 82 13.34 0.85 -0.52
CA TYR A 82 11.92 0.70 -0.83
C TYR A 82 11.53 1.30 -2.20
N ARG A 83 12.51 1.73 -3.02
CA ARG A 83 12.26 2.39 -4.31
C ARG A 83 11.31 1.64 -5.22
N ALA A 84 11.39 0.31 -5.26
CA ALA A 84 10.48 -0.50 -6.08
C ALA A 84 9.03 -0.42 -5.58
N VAL A 85 8.83 -0.45 -4.25
CA VAL A 85 7.52 -0.27 -3.61
C VAL A 85 7.02 1.14 -3.87
N ASP A 86 7.87 2.14 -3.66
CA ASP A 86 7.52 3.55 -3.85
C ASP A 86 7.06 3.84 -5.28
N ASN A 87 7.82 3.36 -6.27
CA ASN A 87 7.49 3.51 -7.68
C ASN A 87 6.14 2.85 -8.01
N ALA A 88 5.89 1.66 -7.48
CA ALA A 88 4.62 0.96 -7.72
C ALA A 88 3.43 1.66 -7.06
N VAL A 89 3.61 2.20 -5.85
CA VAL A 89 2.58 2.99 -5.16
C VAL A 89 2.31 4.28 -5.91
N GLN A 90 3.33 5.01 -6.33
CA GLN A 90 3.16 6.23 -7.13
C GLN A 90 2.47 5.95 -8.48
N ALA A 91 2.88 4.88 -9.17
CA ALA A 91 2.26 4.46 -10.42
C ALA A 91 0.78 4.09 -10.21
N ALA A 92 0.47 3.35 -9.14
CA ALA A 92 -0.89 2.97 -8.81
C ALA A 92 -1.76 4.17 -8.42
N ILE A 93 -1.24 5.13 -7.65
CA ILE A 93 -1.99 6.37 -7.32
C ILE A 93 -2.30 7.18 -8.59
N SER A 94 -1.42 7.12 -9.59
CA SER A 94 -1.59 7.81 -10.87
C SER A 94 -2.49 7.04 -11.85
N ASP A 95 -2.87 5.80 -11.53
CA ASP A 95 -3.77 4.97 -12.33
C ASP A 95 -5.23 5.33 -11.99
N PRO A 96 -6.03 5.79 -12.97
CA PRO A 96 -7.44 6.13 -12.75
C PRO A 96 -8.25 5.00 -12.11
N ASP A 97 -8.01 3.75 -12.50
CA ASP A 97 -8.78 2.61 -12.00
C ASP A 97 -8.53 2.35 -10.51
N VAL A 98 -7.32 2.67 -10.04
CA VAL A 98 -6.94 2.54 -8.62
C VAL A 98 -7.45 3.75 -7.85
N SER A 99 -7.26 4.96 -8.38
CA SER A 99 -7.77 6.20 -7.77
C SER A 99 -9.29 6.18 -7.57
N ASP A 100 -10.03 5.72 -8.58
CA ASP A 100 -11.49 5.60 -8.51
C ASP A 100 -11.91 4.55 -7.48
N ALA A 101 -11.22 3.40 -7.41
CA ALA A 101 -11.48 2.38 -6.41
C ALA A 101 -11.22 2.86 -4.97
N LEU A 102 -10.15 3.61 -4.75
CA LEU A 102 -9.87 4.23 -3.45
C LEU A 102 -10.94 5.26 -3.07
N SER A 103 -11.40 6.05 -4.04
CA SER A 103 -12.44 7.06 -3.85
C SER A 103 -13.80 6.45 -3.52
N LEU A 104 -14.17 5.36 -4.18
CA LEU A 104 -15.39 4.59 -3.89
C LEU A 104 -15.35 4.01 -2.46
N LEU A 105 -14.21 3.43 -2.07
CA LEU A 105 -14.01 2.93 -0.72
C LEU A 105 -14.07 4.02 0.35
N ALA A 106 -13.52 5.20 0.06
CA ALA A 106 -13.58 6.36 0.96
C ALA A 106 -15.00 6.91 1.12
N SER A 107 -15.83 6.80 0.07
CA SER A 107 -17.21 7.30 0.07
C SER A 107 -18.22 6.35 0.72
N GLY A 108 -17.82 5.12 1.04
CA GLY A 108 -18.68 4.13 1.70
C GLY A 108 -19.60 3.32 0.77
N ASP A 109 -19.55 3.56 -0.55
CA ASP A 109 -20.37 2.89 -1.57
C ASP A 109 -19.71 1.60 -2.10
N GLY A 110 -19.09 0.83 -1.20
CA GLY A 110 -18.36 -0.40 -1.53
C GLY A 110 -19.12 -1.65 -1.18
#